data_AF-A0A3Q3NL88-F1
#
_entry.id   AF-A0A3Q3NL88-F1
#
_cell.length_a   1.000
_cell.length_b   1.000
_cell.length_c   1.000
_cell.angle_alpha   90.00
_cell.angle_beta   90.00
_cell.angle_gamma   90.00
#
_symmetry.space_group_name_H-M   'P 1'
#
loop_
_entity.id
_entity.type
_entity.pdbx_description
1 polymer ?
#
loop_
_entity_poly.entity_id
_entity_poly.type
_entity_poly.pdbx_seq_one_letter_code
_entity_poly.pdbx_strand_id
1 'polypeptide(L)'
;MSRCVLTSPRSLESCARLGIKPVALLIKSLNELIAEQQDAPFEAVRVMHESYEKERTKLLQMCREERERIIREARSRWPREETVEVRRKLREIREEEKMGQLKQEVLLQEDKWRILKEEVEAQRRQKAEAAQREAEWRKRYQEKSLKEREEVEKRERERERQVAVEKEHKARRSRVLQEKRERTRLQEGNRMELLRHVLLKQRVEQQVEEEEELMRSALERKLQRSCEKRARVVDTRLRELKERAAREEEQIRRARLRAELRSVQELTHKQVLVQMSQRRTERATLHAAARSRVRALQTQQRNTRRQLCHQRLRESIRREEEAARRVRESGLFLKEWRRERLRRQREQIQEEAHRLARASFHMRERVRQQTHRRTFDRMALEAQLARRRKICHL
;
A
#
# COMPACT_ATOMS: atom_id res chain seq x y z
N MET A 1 -44.26 125.91 73.35
CA MET A 1 -43.91 126.92 72.32
C MET A 1 -42.92 127.92 72.91
N SER A 2 -41.70 128.08 72.37
CA SER A 2 -40.79 129.25 72.60
C SER A 2 -39.51 129.17 71.74
N ARG A 3 -39.63 129.32 70.41
CA ARG A 3 -38.47 129.54 69.51
C ARG A 3 -38.55 130.84 68.68
N CYS A 4 -39.69 131.52 68.66
CA CYS A 4 -39.95 132.69 67.80
C CYS A 4 -39.66 134.05 68.47
N VAL A 5 -38.79 134.08 69.49
CA VAL A 5 -38.46 135.32 70.23
C VAL A 5 -37.27 136.05 69.59
N LEU A 6 -36.31 135.34 69.00
CA LEU A 6 -35.01 135.88 68.57
C LEU A 6 -34.89 136.10 67.04
N THR A 7 -35.98 135.99 66.28
CA THR A 7 -35.98 136.01 64.80
C THR A 7 -36.93 137.05 64.18
N SER A 8 -37.57 137.90 64.99
CA SER A 8 -38.49 138.94 64.50
C SER A 8 -37.93 140.34 64.80
N PRO A 9 -37.89 141.28 63.83
CA PRO A 9 -37.31 142.61 64.05
C PRO A 9 -37.88 143.33 65.26
N ARG A 10 -39.22 143.33 65.44
CA ARG A 10 -39.90 143.97 66.58
C ARG A 10 -39.61 143.30 67.94
N SER A 11 -39.24 142.01 67.95
CA SER A 11 -38.80 141.35 69.18
C SER A 11 -37.36 141.72 69.55
N LEU A 12 -36.47 141.85 68.56
CA LEU A 12 -35.09 142.31 68.77
C LEU A 12 -35.06 143.78 69.19
N GLU A 13 -35.88 144.62 68.56
CA GLU A 13 -36.08 146.02 68.94
C GLU A 13 -36.55 146.15 70.41
N SER A 14 -37.50 145.32 70.84
CA SER A 14 -37.95 145.27 72.24
C SER A 14 -36.83 144.86 73.21
N CYS A 15 -36.02 143.85 72.88
CA CYS A 15 -34.88 143.47 73.73
C CYS A 15 -33.83 144.59 73.82
N ALA A 16 -33.57 145.28 72.70
CA ALA A 16 -32.62 146.39 72.64
C ALA A 16 -33.08 147.60 73.49
N ARG A 17 -34.36 147.97 73.44
CA ARG A 17 -34.96 149.03 74.27
C ARG A 17 -34.86 148.75 75.78
N LEU A 18 -34.74 147.48 76.19
CA LEU A 18 -34.69 147.04 77.59
C LEU A 18 -33.27 146.67 78.08
N GLY A 19 -32.23 146.76 77.23
CA GLY A 19 -30.84 146.49 77.61
C GLY A 19 -30.50 145.01 77.90
N ILE A 20 -31.43 144.08 77.65
CA ILE A 20 -31.27 142.67 78.01
C ILE A 20 -30.50 141.91 76.91
N LYS A 21 -29.38 141.29 77.28
CA LYS A 21 -28.59 140.44 76.36
C LYS A 21 -29.42 139.20 75.95
N PRO A 22 -29.66 138.94 74.65
CA PRO A 22 -30.52 137.84 74.20
C PRO A 22 -30.18 136.44 74.73
N VAL A 23 -28.89 136.18 75.00
CA VAL A 23 -28.40 134.92 75.57
C VAL A 23 -28.98 134.65 76.97
N ALA A 24 -29.25 135.69 77.77
CA ALA A 24 -29.83 135.57 79.10
C ALA A 24 -31.31 135.13 79.09
N LEU A 25 -31.94 135.05 77.91
CA LEU A 25 -33.31 134.54 77.75
C LEU A 25 -33.34 133.05 77.33
N LEU A 26 -32.18 132.41 77.12
CA LEU A 26 -32.06 130.99 76.79
C LEU A 26 -32.19 130.12 78.05
N ILE A 27 -32.75 128.92 77.90
CA ILE A 27 -32.88 127.95 79.01
C ILE A 27 -31.50 127.32 79.26
N LYS A 28 -31.07 127.23 80.53
CA LYS A 28 -30.07 126.24 80.96
C LYS A 28 -30.80 125.09 81.67
N SER A 29 -30.40 123.85 81.43
CA SER A 29 -30.93 122.69 82.15
C SER A 29 -30.25 122.51 83.50
N LEU A 30 -30.97 121.87 84.44
CA LEU A 30 -30.41 121.47 85.74
C LEU A 30 -29.17 120.57 85.58
N ASN A 31 -29.15 119.71 84.56
CA ASN A 31 -28.04 118.80 84.29
C ASN A 31 -26.76 119.53 83.85
N GLU A 32 -26.88 120.61 83.07
CA GLU A 32 -25.74 121.47 82.72
C GLU A 32 -25.20 122.20 83.95
N LEU A 33 -26.08 122.68 84.84
CA LEU A 33 -25.70 123.35 86.09
C LEU A 33 -25.07 122.39 87.13
N ILE A 34 -25.43 121.10 87.12
CA ILE A 34 -24.75 120.05 87.90
C ILE A 34 -23.37 119.73 87.31
N ALA A 35 -23.24 119.67 85.99
CA ALA A 35 -21.94 119.45 85.34
C ALA A 35 -20.94 120.59 85.60
N GLU A 36 -21.42 121.81 85.85
CA GLU A 36 -20.64 123.00 86.22
C GLU A 36 -20.20 123.03 87.72
N GLN A 37 -20.69 122.12 88.58
CA GLN A 37 -20.49 122.15 90.05
C GLN A 37 -20.30 120.74 90.66
N GLN A 38 -19.09 120.16 90.56
CA GLN A 38 -18.87 118.75 90.93
C GLN A 38 -18.86 118.45 92.44
N ASP A 39 -18.39 119.38 93.28
CA ASP A 39 -18.24 119.18 94.73
C ASP A 39 -19.44 119.67 95.57
N ALA A 40 -20.51 120.17 94.94
CA ALA A 40 -21.68 120.70 95.62
C ALA A 40 -22.77 119.61 95.81
N PRO A 41 -23.38 119.48 97.01
CA PRO A 41 -24.48 118.54 97.21
C PRO A 41 -25.69 118.92 96.33
N PHE A 42 -26.26 117.92 95.66
CA PHE A 42 -27.32 118.05 94.64
C PHE A 42 -28.46 119.01 95.02
N GLU A 43 -28.89 118.98 96.28
CA GLU A 43 -29.96 119.82 96.82
C GLU A 43 -29.66 121.33 96.67
N ALA A 44 -28.40 121.74 96.83
CA ALA A 44 -27.96 123.12 96.67
C ALA A 44 -27.95 123.55 95.18
N VAL A 45 -27.52 122.65 94.28
CA VAL A 45 -27.52 122.94 92.83
C VAL A 45 -28.95 123.07 92.29
N ARG A 46 -29.91 122.30 92.82
CA ARG A 46 -31.33 122.47 92.47
C ARG A 46 -31.86 123.85 92.86
N VAL A 47 -31.54 124.35 94.05
CA VAL A 47 -31.92 125.70 94.50
C VAL A 47 -31.31 126.80 93.61
N MET A 48 -30.08 126.61 93.14
CA MET A 48 -29.40 127.53 92.20
C MET A 48 -30.02 127.52 90.79
N HIS A 49 -30.50 126.37 90.31
CA HIS A 49 -31.25 126.31 89.03
C HIS A 49 -32.62 127.00 89.14
N GLU A 50 -33.31 126.80 90.27
CA GLU A 50 -34.59 127.44 90.54
C GLU A 50 -34.52 128.96 90.61
N SER A 51 -33.46 129.56 91.15
CA SER A 51 -33.29 131.02 91.16
C SER A 51 -33.01 131.56 89.75
N TYR A 52 -32.15 130.89 88.98
CA TYR A 52 -31.82 131.25 87.59
C TYR A 52 -33.07 131.31 86.68
N GLU A 53 -33.92 130.26 86.68
CA GLU A 53 -35.13 130.28 85.85
C GLU A 53 -36.18 131.31 86.32
N LYS A 54 -36.22 131.66 87.61
CA LYS A 54 -37.08 132.74 88.14
C LYS A 54 -36.66 134.12 87.65
N GLU A 55 -35.36 134.42 87.54
CA GLU A 55 -34.91 135.68 86.94
C GLU A 55 -35.14 135.71 85.42
N ARG A 56 -34.73 134.63 84.74
CA ARG A 56 -34.85 134.47 83.29
C ARG A 56 -36.29 134.67 82.80
N THR A 57 -37.27 134.06 83.45
CA THR A 57 -38.68 134.18 83.06
C THR A 57 -39.22 135.61 83.23
N LYS A 58 -38.77 136.32 84.26
CA LYS A 58 -39.12 137.72 84.53
C LYS A 58 -38.63 138.67 83.41
N LEU A 59 -37.39 138.48 82.95
CA LEU A 59 -36.83 139.24 81.81
C LEU A 59 -37.57 138.96 80.49
N LEU A 60 -38.01 137.72 80.29
CA LEU A 60 -38.72 137.27 79.08
C LEU A 60 -40.14 137.85 78.97
N GLN A 61 -40.76 138.25 80.10
CA GLN A 61 -42.07 138.88 80.12
C GLN A 61 -42.02 140.33 79.60
N MET A 62 -41.07 141.15 80.11
CA MET A 62 -40.96 142.57 79.73
C MET A 62 -40.74 142.74 78.21
N CYS A 63 -39.94 141.87 77.59
CA CYS A 63 -39.65 141.87 76.15
C CYS A 63 -40.86 141.46 75.26
N ARG A 64 -42.02 141.14 75.83
CA ARG A 64 -43.27 140.87 75.09
C ARG A 64 -44.22 142.05 75.10
N GLU A 65 -44.29 142.78 76.21
CA GLU A 65 -45.26 143.86 76.41
C GLU A 65 -44.94 145.10 75.56
N GLU A 66 -43.65 145.45 75.45
CA GLU A 66 -43.21 146.59 74.62
C GLU A 66 -43.43 146.34 73.11
N ARG A 67 -43.33 145.08 72.66
CA ARG A 67 -43.64 144.69 71.27
C ARG A 67 -45.11 144.97 70.89
N GLU A 68 -46.05 144.86 71.83
CA GLU A 68 -47.48 145.09 71.59
C GLU A 68 -47.87 146.58 71.61
N ARG A 69 -46.96 147.50 71.98
CA ARG A 69 -47.15 148.95 71.71
C ARG A 69 -46.97 149.25 70.22
N ILE A 70 -45.87 148.75 69.63
CA ILE A 70 -45.43 148.96 68.24
C ILE A 70 -46.48 148.51 67.19
N ILE A 71 -47.47 147.70 67.58
CA ILE A 71 -48.52 147.19 66.70
C ILE A 71 -49.76 148.12 66.61
N ARG A 72 -49.99 149.00 67.59
CA ARG A 72 -51.29 149.67 67.77
C ARG A 72 -51.49 150.96 66.96
N GLU A 73 -50.42 151.61 66.50
CA GLU A 73 -50.46 152.99 66.00
C GLU A 73 -50.91 153.13 64.53
N ALA A 74 -51.23 152.03 63.82
CA ALA A 74 -51.10 151.96 62.36
C ALA A 74 -52.41 151.76 61.54
N ARG A 75 -53.64 152.07 62.03
CA ARG A 75 -54.85 151.43 61.42
C ARG A 75 -56.25 152.11 61.45
N SER A 76 -56.44 153.37 60.99
CA SER A 76 -57.79 154.00 60.90
C SER A 76 -58.02 155.07 59.80
N ARG A 77 -59.04 154.92 58.91
CA ARG A 77 -60.27 155.78 58.72
C ARG A 77 -61.09 155.49 57.41
N TRP A 78 -62.31 156.04 57.30
CA TRP A 78 -63.42 155.87 56.30
C TRP A 78 -63.99 157.29 55.90
N PRO A 79 -65.05 157.55 55.06
CA PRO A 79 -66.12 156.69 54.47
C PRO A 79 -66.57 157.05 52.99
N ARG A 80 -67.87 156.85 52.63
CA ARG A 80 -68.61 157.23 51.38
C ARG A 80 -69.32 158.61 51.49
N GLU A 81 -70.12 159.18 50.57
CA GLU A 81 -70.11 159.48 49.09
C GLU A 81 -71.07 160.71 48.88
N GLU A 82 -72.13 160.91 48.06
CA GLU A 82 -72.84 160.23 46.95
C GLU A 82 -73.80 161.22 46.19
N THR A 83 -73.89 161.19 44.84
CA THR A 83 -74.91 161.85 43.94
C THR A 83 -74.56 161.59 42.45
N VAL A 84 -74.58 160.33 42.00
CA VAL A 84 -73.76 159.89 40.84
C VAL A 84 -74.53 159.64 39.54
N GLU A 85 -75.85 159.47 39.56
CA GLU A 85 -76.59 158.77 38.49
C GLU A 85 -76.52 159.43 37.10
N VAL A 86 -76.57 160.77 37.02
CA VAL A 86 -76.44 161.50 35.74
C VAL A 86 -75.03 161.38 35.14
N ARG A 87 -74.00 161.13 35.97
CA ARG A 87 -72.62 160.86 35.49
C ARG A 87 -72.41 159.44 34.97
N ARG A 88 -73.37 158.51 35.14
CA ARG A 88 -73.20 157.08 34.82
C ARG A 88 -73.20 156.82 33.31
N LYS A 89 -74.21 157.34 32.59
CA LYS A 89 -74.40 157.13 31.14
C LYS A 89 -73.27 157.65 30.25
N LEU A 90 -72.48 158.62 30.72
CA LEU A 90 -71.31 159.15 29.99
C LEU A 90 -70.03 158.33 30.21
N ARG A 91 -70.04 157.32 31.09
CA ARG A 91 -68.92 156.41 31.31
C ARG A 91 -69.02 155.15 30.47
N GLU A 92 -70.21 154.57 30.38
CA GLU A 92 -70.48 153.30 29.69
C GLU A 92 -69.94 153.31 28.25
N ILE A 93 -70.22 154.37 27.47
CA ILE A 93 -69.69 154.57 26.10
C ILE A 93 -68.14 154.55 26.05
N ARG A 94 -67.48 155.18 27.04
CA ARG A 94 -66.00 155.24 27.14
C ARG A 94 -65.38 153.96 27.72
N GLU A 95 -66.19 153.04 28.23
CA GLU A 95 -65.77 151.75 28.75
C GLU A 95 -65.93 150.67 27.66
N GLU A 96 -66.96 150.75 26.81
CA GLU A 96 -67.13 149.90 25.63
C GLU A 96 -65.98 150.07 24.60
N GLU A 97 -65.56 151.30 24.29
CA GLU A 97 -64.43 151.57 23.40
C GLU A 97 -63.13 150.88 23.88
N LYS A 98 -62.88 150.90 25.19
CA LYS A 98 -61.69 150.27 25.81
C LYS A 98 -61.78 148.76 25.83
N MET A 99 -62.98 148.20 26.05
CA MET A 99 -63.22 146.77 25.94
C MET A 99 -63.07 146.25 24.51
N GLY A 100 -63.23 147.11 23.49
CA GLY A 100 -62.85 146.80 22.11
C GLY A 100 -61.34 146.65 21.92
N GLN A 101 -60.55 147.62 22.41
CA GLN A 101 -59.09 147.62 22.31
C GLN A 101 -58.46 146.40 23.01
N LEU A 102 -58.90 146.10 24.23
CA LEU A 102 -58.40 144.95 25.00
C LEU A 102 -58.65 143.60 24.30
N LYS A 103 -59.75 143.45 23.55
CA LYS A 103 -60.04 142.22 22.79
C LYS A 103 -59.10 142.05 21.59
N GLN A 104 -58.74 143.13 20.90
CA GLN A 104 -57.75 143.05 19.81
C GLN A 104 -56.37 142.65 20.35
N GLU A 105 -55.97 143.17 21.51
CA GLU A 105 -54.66 142.85 22.10
C GLU A 105 -54.58 141.40 22.61
N VAL A 106 -55.68 140.83 23.11
CA VAL A 106 -55.75 139.39 23.45
C VAL A 106 -55.58 138.50 22.21
N LEU A 107 -56.28 138.78 21.10
CA LEU A 107 -56.13 138.01 19.85
C LEU A 107 -54.70 138.07 19.31
N LEU A 108 -54.07 139.25 19.35
CA LEU A 108 -52.66 139.44 18.98
C LEU A 108 -51.65 138.80 19.95
N GLN A 109 -52.07 138.37 21.13
CA GLN A 109 -51.30 137.48 21.99
C GLN A 109 -51.53 136.01 21.60
N GLU A 110 -52.80 135.58 21.45
CA GLU A 110 -53.15 134.20 21.08
C GLU A 110 -52.44 133.73 19.80
N ASP A 111 -52.35 134.59 18.78
CA ASP A 111 -51.63 134.25 17.54
C ASP A 111 -50.11 134.12 17.72
N LYS A 112 -49.50 134.91 18.61
CA LYS A 112 -48.08 134.72 18.97
C LYS A 112 -47.87 133.39 19.69
N TRP A 113 -48.74 133.04 20.64
CA TRP A 113 -48.71 131.76 21.34
C TRP A 113 -48.95 130.57 20.38
N ARG A 114 -49.81 130.74 19.37
CA ARG A 114 -50.06 129.75 18.30
C ARG A 114 -48.79 129.46 17.50
N ILE A 115 -48.12 130.50 17.00
CA ILE A 115 -46.87 130.38 16.22
C ILE A 115 -45.75 129.75 17.07
N LEU A 116 -45.51 130.24 18.28
CA LEU A 116 -44.51 129.67 19.20
C LEU A 116 -44.78 128.19 19.54
N LYS A 117 -46.05 127.79 19.66
CA LYS A 117 -46.42 126.37 19.85
C LYS A 117 -46.08 125.54 18.61
N GLU A 118 -46.41 126.02 17.42
CA GLU A 118 -46.12 125.32 16.16
C GLU A 118 -44.61 125.21 15.89
N GLU A 119 -43.81 126.23 16.21
CA GLU A 119 -42.35 126.18 16.16
C GLU A 119 -41.78 125.12 17.13
N VAL A 120 -42.27 125.06 18.37
CA VAL A 120 -41.85 124.06 19.36
C VAL A 120 -42.28 122.65 18.95
N GLU A 121 -43.46 122.48 18.35
CA GLU A 121 -43.87 121.19 17.78
C GLU A 121 -43.04 120.80 16.55
N ALA A 122 -42.71 121.73 15.66
CA ALA A 122 -41.85 121.50 14.51
C ALA A 122 -40.45 121.06 14.95
N GLN A 123 -39.84 121.73 15.95
CA GLN A 123 -38.56 121.30 16.52
C GLN A 123 -38.64 119.91 17.18
N ARG A 124 -39.76 119.55 17.82
CA ARG A 124 -39.96 118.20 18.37
C ARG A 124 -40.07 117.15 17.26
N ARG A 125 -40.78 117.44 16.16
CA ARG A 125 -40.90 116.56 14.99
C ARG A 125 -39.53 116.36 14.32
N GLN A 126 -38.79 117.44 14.07
CA GLN A 126 -37.41 117.37 13.52
C GLN A 126 -36.46 116.54 14.41
N LYS A 127 -36.52 116.68 15.73
CA LYS A 127 -35.73 115.87 16.66
C LYS A 127 -36.14 114.38 16.66
N ALA A 128 -37.44 114.09 16.54
CA ALA A 128 -37.95 112.73 16.41
C ALA A 128 -37.53 112.08 15.07
N GLU A 129 -37.63 112.80 13.96
CA GLU A 129 -37.15 112.34 12.65
C GLU A 129 -35.64 112.11 12.63
N ALA A 130 -34.85 113.00 13.23
CA ALA A 130 -33.40 112.81 13.35
C ALA A 130 -33.07 111.53 14.12
N ALA A 131 -33.74 111.29 15.25
CA ALA A 131 -33.58 110.06 16.03
C ALA A 131 -34.05 108.80 15.27
N GLN A 132 -35.12 108.88 14.47
CA GLN A 132 -35.55 107.78 13.60
C GLN A 132 -34.52 107.48 12.51
N ARG A 133 -34.02 108.49 11.80
CA ARG A 133 -33.00 108.34 10.76
C ARG A 133 -31.70 107.77 11.34
N GLU A 134 -31.30 108.19 12.54
CA GLU A 134 -30.15 107.63 13.24
C GLU A 134 -30.38 106.17 13.67
N ALA A 135 -31.56 105.84 14.23
CA ALA A 135 -31.91 104.47 14.61
C ALA A 135 -31.96 103.53 13.38
N GLU A 136 -32.48 103.99 12.25
CA GLU A 136 -32.42 103.26 10.98
C GLU A 136 -31.01 103.08 10.46
N TRP A 137 -30.16 104.13 10.52
CA TRP A 137 -28.76 104.03 10.13
C TRP A 137 -28.01 103.00 11.01
N ARG A 138 -28.22 103.04 12.34
CA ARG A 138 -27.67 102.07 13.29
C ARG A 138 -28.16 100.64 12.98
N LYS A 139 -29.44 100.43 12.68
CA LYS A 139 -29.98 99.13 12.25
C LYS A 139 -29.33 98.63 10.96
N ARG A 140 -29.29 99.46 9.90
CA ARG A 140 -28.69 99.11 8.60
C ARG A 140 -27.20 98.80 8.74
N TYR A 141 -26.48 99.46 9.66
CA TYR A 141 -25.09 99.15 9.98
C TYR A 141 -24.93 97.81 10.71
N GLN A 142 -25.77 97.53 11.72
CA GLN A 142 -25.80 96.24 12.42
C GLN A 142 -26.14 95.08 11.47
N GLU A 143 -27.15 95.25 10.60
CA GLU A 143 -27.49 94.25 9.58
C GLU A 143 -26.35 93.95 8.61
N LYS A 144 -25.61 94.97 8.16
CA LYS A 144 -24.43 94.76 7.31
C LYS A 144 -23.36 93.94 8.04
N SER A 145 -23.02 94.33 9.27
CA SER A 145 -22.03 93.61 10.07
C SER A 145 -22.45 92.16 10.39
N LEU A 146 -23.76 91.89 10.57
CA LEU A 146 -24.28 90.53 10.71
C LEU A 146 -24.18 89.72 9.41
N LYS A 147 -24.53 90.32 8.25
CA LYS A 147 -24.41 89.68 6.92
C LYS A 147 -22.94 89.37 6.58
N GLU A 148 -22.02 90.29 6.88
CA GLU A 148 -20.58 90.10 6.74
C GLU A 148 -20.05 88.94 7.61
N ARG A 149 -20.49 88.83 8.87
CA ARG A 149 -20.16 87.70 9.75
C ARG A 149 -20.71 86.38 9.23
N GLU A 150 -21.98 86.34 8.82
CA GLU A 150 -22.59 85.16 8.22
C GLU A 150 -21.85 84.71 6.94
N GLU A 151 -21.38 85.64 6.11
CA GLU A 151 -20.59 85.30 4.93
C GLU A 151 -19.21 84.74 5.28
N VAL A 152 -18.54 85.29 6.30
CA VAL A 152 -17.28 84.72 6.81
C VAL A 152 -17.53 83.30 7.35
N GLU A 153 -18.54 83.09 8.18
CA GLU A 153 -18.90 81.75 8.69
C GLU A 153 -19.25 80.78 7.56
N LYS A 154 -19.99 81.21 6.52
CA LYS A 154 -20.31 80.36 5.35
C LYS A 154 -19.02 79.93 4.61
N ARG A 155 -18.10 80.89 4.36
CA ARG A 155 -16.80 80.62 3.73
C ARG A 155 -15.91 79.73 4.59
N GLU A 156 -15.96 79.84 5.92
CA GLU A 156 -15.24 78.96 6.84
C GLU A 156 -15.81 77.54 6.85
N ARG A 157 -17.13 77.39 6.98
CA ARG A 157 -17.82 76.08 6.87
C ARG A 157 -17.57 75.41 5.52
N GLU A 158 -17.44 76.17 4.43
CA GLU A 158 -17.06 75.65 3.11
C GLU A 158 -15.59 75.18 3.06
N ARG A 159 -14.66 75.94 3.64
CA ARG A 159 -13.26 75.51 3.81
C ARG A 159 -13.14 74.25 4.67
N GLU A 160 -13.89 74.16 5.77
CA GLU A 160 -13.95 72.96 6.61
C GLU A 160 -14.47 71.75 5.84
N ARG A 161 -15.53 71.90 5.03
CA ARG A 161 -16.04 70.85 4.13
C ARG A 161 -14.99 70.42 3.10
N GLN A 162 -14.29 71.36 2.47
CA GLN A 162 -13.20 71.06 1.53
C GLN A 162 -12.06 70.29 2.23
N VAL A 163 -11.64 70.74 3.42
CA VAL A 163 -10.62 70.06 4.24
C VAL A 163 -11.08 68.67 4.70
N ALA A 164 -12.36 68.48 5.02
CA ALA A 164 -12.93 67.19 5.37
C ALA A 164 -12.93 66.22 4.17
N VAL A 165 -13.38 66.68 2.99
CA VAL A 165 -13.36 65.92 1.73
C VAL A 165 -11.92 65.58 1.32
N GLU A 166 -10.97 66.50 1.47
CA GLU A 166 -9.54 66.22 1.25
C GLU A 166 -8.99 65.18 2.23
N LYS A 167 -9.29 65.30 3.53
CA LYS A 167 -8.90 64.32 4.55
C LYS A 167 -9.49 62.95 4.22
N GLU A 168 -10.74 62.89 3.79
CA GLU A 168 -11.38 61.65 3.38
C GLU A 168 -10.74 61.05 2.12
N HIS A 169 -10.47 61.84 1.08
CA HIS A 169 -9.75 61.38 -0.11
C HIS A 169 -8.34 60.88 0.22
N LYS A 170 -7.61 61.56 1.13
CA LYS A 170 -6.29 61.14 1.60
C LYS A 170 -6.39 59.83 2.40
N ALA A 171 -7.38 59.68 3.28
CA ALA A 171 -7.65 58.44 4.01
C ALA A 171 -8.05 57.27 3.09
N ARG A 172 -8.96 57.49 2.13
CA ARG A 172 -9.36 56.52 1.10
C ARG A 172 -8.15 56.05 0.27
N ARG A 173 -7.30 56.99 -0.20
CA ARG A 173 -6.05 56.67 -0.91
C ARG A 173 -5.09 55.86 -0.03
N SER A 174 -4.93 56.23 1.24
CA SER A 174 -4.07 55.51 2.18
C SER A 174 -4.57 54.08 2.44
N ARG A 175 -5.87 53.88 2.66
CA ARG A 175 -6.47 52.54 2.80
C ARG A 175 -6.24 51.68 1.56
N VAL A 176 -6.51 52.19 0.36
CA VAL A 176 -6.28 51.43 -0.90
C VAL A 176 -4.80 51.09 -1.11
N LEU A 177 -3.87 51.94 -0.69
CA LEU A 177 -2.43 51.63 -0.72
C LEU A 177 -2.03 50.58 0.33
N GLN A 178 -2.63 50.63 1.52
CA GLN A 178 -2.41 49.65 2.58
C GLN A 178 -2.98 48.28 2.20
N GLU A 179 -4.23 48.20 1.74
CA GLU A 179 -4.84 46.97 1.23
C GLU A 179 -4.02 46.35 0.11
N LYS A 180 -3.45 47.15 -0.80
CA LYS A 180 -2.55 46.64 -1.85
C LYS A 180 -1.27 46.02 -1.27
N ARG A 181 -0.65 46.65 -0.27
CA ARG A 181 0.54 46.12 0.44
C ARG A 181 0.22 44.86 1.24
N GLU A 182 -0.96 44.77 1.82
CA GLU A 182 -1.43 43.59 2.55
C GLU A 182 -1.74 42.44 1.58
N ARG A 183 -2.36 42.72 0.43
CA ARG A 183 -2.56 41.74 -0.65
C ARG A 183 -1.25 41.22 -1.23
N THR A 184 -0.22 42.05 -1.44
CA THR A 184 1.09 41.55 -1.91
C THR A 184 1.77 40.69 -0.85
N ARG A 185 1.77 41.12 0.42
CA ARG A 185 2.30 40.32 1.55
C ARG A 185 1.62 38.94 1.67
N LEU A 186 0.30 38.89 1.51
CA LEU A 186 -0.45 37.63 1.52
C LEU A 186 -0.11 36.77 0.28
N GLN A 187 0.02 37.35 -0.90
CA GLN A 187 0.46 36.62 -2.10
C GLN A 187 1.90 36.09 -1.97
N GLU A 188 2.79 36.84 -1.35
CA GLU A 188 4.17 36.45 -1.03
C GLU A 188 4.19 35.32 0.01
N GLY A 189 3.42 35.44 1.10
CA GLY A 189 3.23 34.39 2.10
C GLY A 189 2.73 33.08 1.49
N ASN A 190 1.60 33.13 0.78
CA ASN A 190 1.00 31.97 0.11
C ASN A 190 1.96 31.31 -0.90
N ARG A 191 2.79 32.10 -1.61
CA ARG A 191 3.83 31.56 -2.51
C ARG A 191 4.93 30.83 -1.74
N MET A 192 5.40 31.40 -0.63
CA MET A 192 6.43 30.77 0.22
C MET A 192 5.90 29.51 0.92
N GLU A 193 4.64 29.49 1.32
CA GLU A 193 3.96 28.30 1.86
C GLU A 193 3.78 27.22 0.78
N LEU A 194 3.33 27.59 -0.42
CA LEU A 194 3.25 26.64 -1.54
C LEU A 194 4.61 26.02 -1.87
N LEU A 195 5.69 26.83 -1.91
CA LEU A 195 7.05 26.32 -2.11
C LEU A 195 7.51 25.41 -0.96
N ARG A 196 7.19 25.73 0.30
CA ARG A 196 7.44 24.84 1.45
C ARG A 196 6.69 23.51 1.31
N HIS A 197 5.42 23.52 0.89
CA HIS A 197 4.64 22.31 0.67
C HIS A 197 5.19 21.47 -0.49
N VAL A 198 5.63 22.09 -1.59
CA VAL A 198 6.28 21.38 -2.72
C VAL A 198 7.58 20.72 -2.27
N LEU A 199 8.46 21.46 -1.59
CA LEU A 199 9.74 20.93 -1.10
C LEU A 199 9.56 19.84 -0.03
N LEU A 200 8.59 20.00 0.88
CA LEU A 200 8.26 18.99 1.87
C LEU A 200 7.71 17.73 1.20
N LYS A 201 6.82 17.88 0.21
CA LYS A 201 6.27 16.77 -0.56
C LYS A 201 7.37 16.01 -1.30
N GLN A 202 8.24 16.71 -2.04
CA GLN A 202 9.38 16.12 -2.75
C GLN A 202 10.31 15.34 -1.80
N ARG A 203 10.55 15.87 -0.60
CA ARG A 203 11.36 15.18 0.42
C ARG A 203 10.69 13.91 0.95
N VAL A 204 9.37 13.92 1.14
CA VAL A 204 8.61 12.72 1.53
C VAL A 204 8.56 11.69 0.40
N GLU A 205 8.39 12.13 -0.85
CA GLU A 205 8.44 11.26 -2.03
C GLU A 205 9.82 10.56 -2.14
N GLN A 206 10.92 11.31 -1.99
CA GLN A 206 12.28 10.76 -1.94
C GLN A 206 12.47 9.74 -0.80
N GLN A 207 11.96 10.01 0.41
CA GLN A 207 12.06 9.07 1.53
C GLN A 207 11.26 7.79 1.28
N VAL A 208 10.09 7.88 0.64
CA VAL A 208 9.30 6.70 0.24
C VAL A 208 10.01 5.90 -0.86
N GLU A 209 10.64 6.57 -1.84
CA GLU A 209 11.45 5.91 -2.87
C GLU A 209 12.66 5.18 -2.26
N GLU A 210 13.39 5.82 -1.34
CA GLU A 210 14.50 5.21 -0.58
C GLU A 210 14.04 4.00 0.25
N GLU A 211 12.92 4.10 0.97
CA GLU A 211 12.35 2.99 1.75
C GLU A 211 11.87 1.84 0.84
N GLU A 212 11.28 2.15 -0.32
CA GLU A 212 10.92 1.15 -1.33
C GLU A 212 12.15 0.45 -1.92
N GLU A 213 13.24 1.14 -2.25
CA GLU A 213 14.48 0.52 -2.74
C GLU A 213 15.15 -0.35 -1.68
N LEU A 214 15.15 0.09 -0.42
CA LEU A 214 15.61 -0.70 0.72
C LEU A 214 14.75 -1.97 0.91
N MET A 215 13.44 -1.86 0.76
CA MET A 215 12.52 -3.00 0.83
C MET A 215 12.68 -3.96 -0.36
N ARG A 216 12.73 -3.45 -1.59
CA ARG A 216 12.94 -4.23 -2.83
C ARG A 216 14.26 -5.00 -2.74
N SER A 217 15.37 -4.33 -2.45
CA SER A 217 16.68 -4.98 -2.32
C SER A 217 16.77 -5.93 -1.13
N ALA A 218 16.03 -5.70 -0.03
CA ALA A 218 15.91 -6.67 1.06
C ALA A 218 15.10 -7.92 0.66
N LEU A 219 14.07 -7.78 -0.20
CA LEU A 219 13.31 -8.90 -0.76
C LEU A 219 14.14 -9.70 -1.78
N GLU A 220 14.91 -9.03 -2.64
CA GLU A 220 15.86 -9.67 -3.56
C GLU A 220 16.91 -10.49 -2.82
N ARG A 221 17.53 -9.93 -1.78
CA ARG A 221 18.48 -10.66 -0.92
C ARG A 221 17.84 -11.88 -0.24
N LYS A 222 16.55 -11.81 0.14
CA LYS A 222 15.79 -12.96 0.68
C LYS A 222 15.54 -14.01 -0.43
N LEU A 223 15.19 -13.59 -1.63
CA LEU A 223 14.97 -14.47 -2.80
C LEU A 223 16.27 -15.18 -3.22
N GLN A 224 17.37 -14.46 -3.37
CA GLN A 224 18.71 -14.99 -3.65
C GLN A 224 19.08 -16.09 -2.64
N ARG A 225 19.00 -15.79 -1.34
CA ARG A 225 19.24 -16.76 -0.25
C ARG A 225 18.31 -17.98 -0.30
N SER A 226 17.08 -17.83 -0.80
CA SER A 226 16.13 -18.93 -1.00
C SER A 226 16.53 -19.81 -2.19
N CYS A 227 16.90 -19.19 -3.32
CA CYS A 227 17.40 -19.86 -4.51
C CYS A 227 18.71 -20.61 -4.25
N GLU A 228 19.66 -20.00 -3.54
CA GLU A 228 20.89 -20.67 -3.09
C GLU A 228 20.60 -21.90 -2.23
N LYS A 229 19.69 -21.80 -1.25
CA LYS A 229 19.30 -22.95 -0.41
C LYS A 229 18.69 -24.07 -1.25
N ARG A 230 17.82 -23.74 -2.21
CA ARG A 230 17.23 -24.71 -3.15
C ARG A 230 18.31 -25.37 -4.01
N ALA A 231 19.23 -24.60 -4.58
CA ALA A 231 20.34 -25.11 -5.38
C ALA A 231 21.23 -26.07 -4.57
N ARG A 232 21.64 -25.69 -3.35
CA ARG A 232 22.44 -26.54 -2.46
C ARG A 232 21.75 -27.87 -2.13
N VAL A 233 20.42 -27.87 -1.93
CA VAL A 233 19.64 -29.09 -1.67
C VAL A 233 19.51 -29.97 -2.92
N VAL A 234 19.38 -29.37 -4.10
CA VAL A 234 19.42 -30.11 -5.38
C VAL A 234 20.81 -30.72 -5.61
N ASP A 235 21.88 -29.98 -5.33
CA ASP A 235 23.27 -30.45 -5.44
C ASP A 235 23.56 -31.62 -4.50
N THR A 236 23.15 -31.56 -3.22
CA THR A 236 23.33 -32.68 -2.29
C THR A 236 22.55 -33.90 -2.75
N ARG A 237 21.30 -33.72 -3.22
CA ARG A 237 20.50 -34.84 -3.74
C ARG A 237 21.08 -35.44 -5.02
N LEU A 238 21.64 -34.61 -5.90
CA LEU A 238 22.31 -35.06 -7.13
C LEU A 238 23.62 -35.82 -6.83
N ARG A 239 24.33 -35.46 -5.75
CA ARG A 239 25.48 -36.25 -5.23
C ARG A 239 25.02 -37.59 -4.66
N GLU A 240 23.99 -37.62 -3.81
CA GLU A 240 23.40 -38.87 -3.30
C GLU A 240 23.00 -39.83 -4.43
N LEU A 241 22.35 -39.32 -5.48
CA LEU A 241 21.91 -40.14 -6.62
C LEU A 241 23.10 -40.68 -7.42
N LYS A 242 24.15 -39.88 -7.64
CA LYS A 242 25.40 -40.35 -8.27
C LYS A 242 26.09 -41.43 -7.45
N GLU A 243 26.14 -41.29 -6.12
CA GLU A 243 26.69 -42.32 -5.24
C GLU A 243 25.88 -43.61 -5.25
N ARG A 244 24.53 -43.53 -5.26
CA ARG A 244 23.67 -44.71 -5.37
C ARG A 244 23.89 -45.44 -6.69
N ALA A 245 23.87 -44.71 -7.82
CA ALA A 245 24.14 -45.26 -9.14
C ALA A 245 25.52 -45.93 -9.23
N ALA A 246 26.58 -45.33 -8.67
CA ALA A 246 27.90 -45.93 -8.63
C ALA A 246 27.95 -47.24 -7.82
N ARG A 247 27.27 -47.29 -6.66
CA ARG A 247 27.14 -48.50 -5.82
C ARG A 247 26.33 -49.60 -6.53
N GLU A 248 25.29 -49.23 -7.27
CA GLU A 248 24.48 -50.14 -8.08
C GLU A 248 25.28 -50.69 -9.27
N GLU A 249 26.03 -49.84 -9.98
CA GLU A 249 26.98 -50.26 -11.02
C GLU A 249 28.02 -51.25 -10.48
N GLU A 250 28.61 -50.99 -9.31
CA GLU A 250 29.54 -51.93 -8.67
C GLU A 250 28.87 -53.29 -8.37
N GLN A 251 27.63 -53.29 -7.87
CA GLN A 251 26.89 -54.53 -7.63
C GLN A 251 26.62 -55.28 -8.93
N ILE A 252 26.23 -54.57 -10.00
CA ILE A 252 26.02 -55.14 -11.34
C ILE A 252 27.33 -55.73 -11.90
N ARG A 253 28.46 -55.01 -11.80
CA ARG A 253 29.79 -55.50 -12.21
C ARG A 253 30.19 -56.76 -11.43
N ARG A 254 30.02 -56.76 -10.09
CA ARG A 254 30.28 -57.92 -9.23
C ARG A 254 29.35 -59.10 -9.56
N ALA A 255 28.10 -58.86 -9.94
CA ALA A 255 27.15 -59.88 -10.34
C ALA A 255 27.50 -60.51 -11.71
N ARG A 256 27.89 -59.68 -12.70
CA ARG A 256 28.36 -60.14 -14.02
C ARG A 256 29.57 -61.05 -13.91
N LEU A 257 30.62 -60.62 -13.21
CA LEU A 257 31.83 -61.43 -12.96
C LEU A 257 31.51 -62.78 -12.27
N ARG A 258 30.53 -62.81 -11.35
CA ARG A 258 30.06 -64.06 -10.72
C ARG A 258 29.30 -64.97 -11.69
N ALA A 259 28.53 -64.40 -12.62
CA ALA A 259 27.80 -65.16 -13.65
C ALA A 259 28.76 -65.70 -14.73
N GLU A 260 29.74 -64.90 -15.15
CA GLU A 260 30.80 -65.30 -16.07
C GLU A 260 31.63 -66.46 -15.49
N LEU A 261 32.08 -66.36 -14.23
CA LEU A 261 32.80 -67.43 -13.56
C LEU A 261 31.98 -68.73 -13.47
N ARG A 262 30.68 -68.65 -13.14
CA ARG A 262 29.77 -69.79 -13.14
C ARG A 262 29.61 -70.41 -14.52
N SER A 263 29.47 -69.59 -15.57
CA SER A 263 29.39 -70.06 -16.95
C SER A 263 30.65 -70.84 -17.37
N VAL A 264 31.85 -70.35 -17.02
CA VAL A 264 33.11 -71.06 -17.25
C VAL A 264 33.20 -72.38 -16.46
N GLN A 265 32.76 -72.38 -15.19
CA GLN A 265 32.69 -73.61 -14.37
C GLN A 265 31.70 -74.64 -14.94
N GLU A 266 30.53 -74.20 -15.43
CA GLU A 266 29.57 -75.06 -16.12
C GLU A 266 30.13 -75.62 -17.43
N LEU A 267 30.78 -74.79 -18.25
CA LEU A 267 31.35 -75.21 -19.54
C LEU A 267 32.47 -76.23 -19.34
N THR A 268 33.39 -76.00 -18.39
CA THR A 268 34.44 -76.96 -18.05
C THR A 268 33.88 -78.26 -17.48
N HIS A 269 32.85 -78.21 -16.62
CA HIS A 269 32.17 -79.41 -16.14
C HIS A 269 31.50 -80.19 -17.29
N LYS A 270 30.78 -79.52 -18.19
CA LYS A 270 30.16 -80.11 -19.38
C LYS A 270 31.20 -80.76 -20.30
N GLN A 271 32.36 -80.14 -20.50
CA GLN A 271 33.49 -80.71 -21.25
C GLN A 271 34.03 -81.99 -20.60
N VAL A 272 34.24 -82.00 -19.28
CA VAL A 272 34.70 -83.20 -18.55
C VAL A 272 33.68 -84.34 -18.65
N LEU A 273 32.38 -84.06 -18.55
CA LEU A 273 31.33 -85.07 -18.74
C LEU A 273 31.36 -85.67 -20.16
N VAL A 274 31.59 -84.87 -21.20
CA VAL A 274 31.73 -85.34 -22.58
C VAL A 274 32.98 -86.20 -22.76
N GLN A 275 34.14 -85.79 -22.23
CA GLN A 275 35.35 -86.63 -22.26
C GLN A 275 35.16 -87.98 -21.53
N MET A 276 34.42 -87.97 -20.42
CA MET A 276 34.13 -89.19 -19.67
C MET A 276 33.06 -90.08 -20.34
N SER A 277 32.13 -89.52 -21.11
CA SER A 277 31.21 -90.32 -21.94
C SER A 277 31.91 -90.91 -23.16
N GLN A 278 32.76 -90.14 -23.85
CA GLN A 278 33.64 -90.63 -24.93
C GLN A 278 34.51 -91.80 -24.46
N ARG A 279 35.24 -91.66 -23.35
CA ARG A 279 36.04 -92.75 -22.78
C ARG A 279 35.23 -93.99 -22.39
N ARG A 280 33.95 -93.84 -22.04
CA ARG A 280 33.03 -94.97 -21.80
C ARG A 280 32.62 -95.64 -23.11
N THR A 281 32.30 -94.89 -24.16
CA THR A 281 31.94 -95.46 -25.47
C THR A 281 33.14 -96.13 -26.14
N GLU A 282 34.34 -95.55 -26.09
CA GLU A 282 35.59 -96.15 -26.55
C GLU A 282 35.87 -97.52 -25.89
N ARG A 283 35.76 -97.59 -24.55
CA ARG A 283 35.93 -98.86 -23.82
C ARG A 283 34.87 -99.89 -24.21
N ALA A 284 33.63 -99.45 -24.43
CA ALA A 284 32.55 -100.32 -24.88
C ALA A 284 32.75 -100.83 -26.32
N THR A 285 33.19 -99.99 -27.26
CA THR A 285 33.46 -100.40 -28.65
C THR A 285 34.67 -101.33 -28.73
N LEU A 286 35.75 -101.05 -27.98
CA LEU A 286 36.90 -101.95 -27.86
C LEU A 286 36.51 -103.31 -27.27
N HIS A 287 35.71 -103.34 -26.19
CA HIS A 287 35.24 -104.60 -25.62
C HIS A 287 34.32 -105.36 -26.59
N ALA A 288 33.40 -104.68 -27.28
CA ALA A 288 32.52 -105.28 -28.28
C ALA A 288 33.33 -105.85 -29.47
N ALA A 289 34.32 -105.12 -29.97
CA ALA A 289 35.22 -105.57 -31.03
C ALA A 289 36.05 -106.79 -30.59
N ALA A 290 36.62 -106.79 -29.38
CA ALA A 290 37.34 -107.93 -28.82
C ALA A 290 36.42 -109.16 -28.67
N ARG A 291 35.19 -108.98 -28.15
CA ARG A 291 34.20 -110.07 -28.01
C ARG A 291 33.74 -110.60 -29.37
N SER A 292 33.65 -109.74 -30.38
CA SER A 292 33.37 -110.13 -31.77
C SER A 292 34.52 -110.96 -32.37
N ARG A 293 35.77 -110.51 -32.22
CA ARG A 293 36.98 -111.26 -32.64
C ARG A 293 37.04 -112.66 -32.00
N VAL A 294 36.80 -112.77 -30.69
CA VAL A 294 36.78 -114.07 -29.99
C VAL A 294 35.66 -114.98 -30.53
N ARG A 295 34.44 -114.44 -30.76
CA ARG A 295 33.33 -115.19 -31.36
C ARG A 295 33.64 -115.64 -32.80
N ALA A 296 34.30 -114.81 -33.60
CA ALA A 296 34.74 -115.15 -34.95
C ALA A 296 35.76 -116.28 -34.94
N LEU A 297 36.80 -116.20 -34.09
CA LEU A 297 37.81 -117.25 -33.93
C LEU A 297 37.20 -118.58 -33.43
N GLN A 298 36.31 -118.53 -32.44
CA GLN A 298 35.56 -119.71 -31.98
C GLN A 298 34.70 -120.34 -33.09
N THR A 299 34.10 -119.51 -33.96
CA THR A 299 33.31 -119.98 -35.10
C THR A 299 34.19 -120.61 -36.17
N GLN A 300 35.34 -120.01 -36.49
CA GLN A 300 36.36 -120.59 -37.38
C GLN A 300 36.86 -121.93 -36.85
N GLN A 301 37.23 -122.04 -35.56
CA GLN A 301 37.66 -123.30 -34.93
C GLN A 301 36.56 -124.38 -34.93
N ARG A 302 35.29 -124.01 -34.75
CA ARG A 302 34.16 -124.94 -34.89
C ARG A 302 33.99 -125.41 -36.33
N ASN A 303 34.19 -124.52 -37.31
CA ASN A 303 34.08 -124.84 -38.73
C ASN A 303 35.24 -125.74 -39.21
N THR A 304 36.49 -125.49 -38.80
CA THR A 304 37.62 -126.36 -39.14
C THR A 304 37.50 -127.73 -38.48
N ARG A 305 37.06 -127.81 -37.21
CA ARG A 305 36.74 -129.11 -36.56
C ARG A 305 35.64 -129.88 -37.30
N ARG A 306 34.59 -129.20 -37.77
CA ARG A 306 33.55 -129.81 -38.62
C ARG A 306 34.13 -130.30 -39.95
N GLN A 307 34.93 -129.48 -40.65
CA GLN A 307 35.59 -129.87 -41.91
C GLN A 307 36.49 -131.10 -41.75
N LEU A 308 37.35 -131.14 -40.72
CA LEU A 308 38.20 -132.29 -40.41
C LEU A 308 37.39 -133.55 -40.08
N CYS A 309 36.26 -133.41 -39.37
CA CYS A 309 35.34 -134.52 -39.11
C CYS A 309 34.72 -135.06 -40.41
N HIS A 310 34.21 -134.17 -41.28
CA HIS A 310 33.66 -134.55 -42.58
C HIS A 310 34.71 -135.16 -43.52
N GLN A 311 35.98 -134.72 -43.46
CA GLN A 311 37.10 -135.33 -44.20
C GLN A 311 37.37 -136.76 -43.71
N ARG A 312 37.52 -136.97 -42.40
CA ARG A 312 37.72 -138.30 -41.81
C ARG A 312 36.57 -139.26 -42.11
N LEU A 313 35.32 -138.77 -42.06
CA LEU A 313 34.15 -139.56 -42.42
C LEU A 313 34.17 -139.98 -43.90
N ARG A 314 34.50 -139.05 -44.82
CA ARG A 314 34.68 -139.35 -46.26
C ARG A 314 35.80 -140.34 -46.51
N GLU A 315 36.91 -140.26 -45.76
CA GLU A 315 37.99 -141.24 -45.84
C GLU A 315 37.57 -142.62 -45.34
N SER A 316 36.79 -142.73 -44.25
CA SER A 316 36.29 -144.02 -43.75
C SER A 316 35.38 -144.67 -44.79
N ILE A 317 34.38 -143.93 -45.28
CA ILE A 317 33.46 -144.38 -46.34
C ILE A 317 34.24 -144.83 -47.58
N ARG A 318 35.26 -144.07 -48.00
CA ARG A 318 36.11 -144.44 -49.14
C ARG A 318 36.91 -145.73 -48.88
N ARG A 319 37.47 -145.92 -47.68
CA ARG A 319 38.21 -147.15 -47.32
C ARG A 319 37.28 -148.35 -47.23
N GLU A 320 36.06 -148.18 -46.72
CA GLU A 320 35.00 -149.19 -46.68
C GLU A 320 34.55 -149.57 -48.10
N GLU A 321 34.37 -148.59 -48.99
CA GLU A 321 34.14 -148.82 -50.42
C GLU A 321 35.30 -149.58 -51.08
N GLU A 322 36.55 -149.16 -50.88
CA GLU A 322 37.73 -149.81 -51.46
C GLU A 322 37.91 -151.24 -50.92
N ALA A 323 37.62 -151.50 -49.63
CA ALA A 323 37.58 -152.84 -49.07
C ALA A 323 36.44 -153.69 -49.69
N ALA A 324 35.25 -153.12 -49.83
CA ALA A 324 34.12 -153.80 -50.49
C ALA A 324 34.40 -154.11 -51.97
N ARG A 325 35.12 -153.23 -52.69
CA ARG A 325 35.62 -153.48 -54.05
C ARG A 325 36.60 -154.65 -54.06
N ARG A 326 37.63 -154.66 -53.20
CA ARG A 326 38.60 -155.77 -53.08
C ARG A 326 37.96 -157.10 -52.73
N VAL A 327 36.92 -157.12 -51.89
CA VAL A 327 36.15 -158.34 -51.57
C VAL A 327 35.35 -158.82 -52.80
N ARG A 328 34.73 -157.92 -53.56
CA ARG A 328 34.07 -158.25 -54.83
C ARG A 328 35.07 -158.80 -55.86
N GLU A 329 36.21 -158.13 -56.04
CA GLU A 329 37.31 -158.53 -56.93
C GLU A 329 37.87 -159.91 -56.56
N SER A 330 38.14 -160.16 -55.27
CA SER A 330 38.59 -161.47 -54.76
C SER A 330 37.53 -162.55 -55.00
N GLY A 331 36.24 -162.22 -54.80
CA GLY A 331 35.11 -163.10 -55.09
C GLY A 331 34.92 -163.39 -56.58
N LEU A 332 35.28 -162.46 -57.47
CA LEU A 332 35.34 -162.69 -58.91
C LEU A 332 36.54 -163.58 -59.26
N PHE A 333 37.75 -163.24 -58.80
CA PHE A 333 38.96 -164.04 -59.04
C PHE A 333 38.81 -165.50 -58.61
N LEU A 334 38.19 -165.77 -57.43
CA LEU A 334 37.92 -167.14 -56.98
C LEU A 334 36.89 -167.87 -57.87
N LYS A 335 35.87 -167.16 -58.39
CA LYS A 335 34.92 -167.73 -59.37
C LYS A 335 35.62 -168.03 -60.70
N GLU A 336 36.50 -167.14 -61.17
CA GLU A 336 37.24 -167.33 -62.41
C GLU A 336 38.30 -168.42 -62.30
N TRP A 337 39.07 -168.50 -61.21
CA TRP A 337 39.99 -169.61 -60.94
C TRP A 337 39.23 -170.95 -60.89
N ARG A 338 38.05 -170.99 -60.27
CA ARG A 338 37.20 -172.20 -60.25
C ARG A 338 36.68 -172.55 -61.66
N ARG A 339 36.29 -171.55 -62.48
CA ARG A 339 35.92 -171.73 -63.89
C ARG A 339 37.10 -172.30 -64.69
N GLU A 340 38.30 -171.75 -64.52
CA GLU A 340 39.51 -172.13 -65.25
C GLU A 340 40.01 -173.52 -64.85
N ARG A 341 39.96 -173.86 -63.55
CA ARG A 341 40.23 -175.22 -63.08
C ARG A 341 39.23 -176.23 -63.67
N LEU A 342 37.93 -175.94 -63.62
CA LEU A 342 36.90 -176.83 -64.18
C LEU A 342 37.03 -176.98 -65.70
N ARG A 343 37.46 -175.92 -66.40
CA ARG A 343 37.82 -175.95 -67.82
C ARG A 343 38.99 -176.91 -68.05
N ARG A 344 40.12 -176.74 -67.36
CA ARG A 344 41.30 -177.63 -67.49
C ARG A 344 40.98 -179.08 -67.15
N GLN A 345 40.14 -179.33 -66.15
CA GLN A 345 39.70 -180.70 -65.84
C GLN A 345 38.83 -181.30 -66.96
N ARG A 346 37.99 -180.52 -67.64
CA ARG A 346 37.26 -180.97 -68.84
C ARG A 346 38.20 -181.24 -70.02
N GLU A 347 39.16 -180.36 -70.25
CA GLU A 347 40.19 -180.52 -71.30
C GLU A 347 41.06 -181.77 -71.06
N GLN A 348 41.45 -182.03 -69.80
CA GLN A 348 42.15 -183.27 -69.40
C GLN A 348 41.30 -184.53 -69.63
N ILE A 349 40.03 -184.52 -69.23
CA ILE A 349 39.11 -185.66 -69.47
C ILE A 349 38.92 -185.90 -70.98
N GLN A 350 38.86 -184.84 -71.79
CA GLN A 350 38.83 -184.96 -73.25
C GLN A 350 40.13 -185.53 -73.82
N GLU A 351 41.30 -185.06 -73.35
CA GLU A 351 42.59 -185.64 -73.73
C GLU A 351 42.72 -187.11 -73.35
N GLU A 352 42.31 -187.51 -72.14
CA GLU A 352 42.34 -188.90 -71.70
C GLU A 352 41.37 -189.77 -72.52
N ALA A 353 40.16 -189.28 -72.81
CA ALA A 353 39.24 -189.94 -73.73
C ALA A 353 39.83 -190.08 -75.14
N HIS A 354 40.53 -189.07 -75.66
CA HIS A 354 41.23 -189.15 -76.95
C HIS A 354 42.43 -190.12 -76.92
N ARG A 355 43.20 -190.19 -75.82
CA ARG A 355 44.30 -191.14 -75.63
C ARG A 355 43.76 -192.58 -75.56
N LEU A 356 42.67 -192.82 -74.81
CA LEU A 356 41.99 -194.11 -74.74
C LEU A 356 41.35 -194.51 -76.08
N ALA A 357 40.79 -193.56 -76.84
CA ALA A 357 40.30 -193.80 -78.20
C ALA A 357 41.44 -194.23 -79.15
N ARG A 358 42.59 -193.57 -79.11
CA ARG A 358 43.79 -193.96 -79.89
C ARG A 358 44.34 -195.32 -79.46
N ALA A 359 44.46 -195.58 -78.16
CA ALA A 359 44.94 -196.85 -77.62
C ALA A 359 44.01 -198.01 -77.98
N SER A 360 42.69 -197.84 -77.84
CA SER A 360 41.70 -198.85 -78.23
C SER A 360 41.60 -199.04 -79.75
N PHE A 361 41.82 -198.00 -80.56
CA PHE A 361 42.00 -198.12 -82.00
C PHE A 361 43.21 -199.02 -82.33
N HIS A 362 44.40 -198.71 -81.81
CA HIS A 362 45.60 -199.50 -82.06
C HIS A 362 45.53 -200.92 -81.49
N MET A 363 44.79 -201.16 -80.41
CA MET A 363 44.55 -202.52 -79.91
C MET A 363 43.59 -203.30 -80.84
N ARG A 364 42.51 -202.69 -81.34
CA ARG A 364 41.64 -203.30 -82.36
C ARG A 364 42.41 -203.59 -83.66
N GLU A 365 43.31 -202.69 -84.04
CA GLU A 365 44.20 -202.82 -85.20
C GLU A 365 45.23 -203.95 -85.03
N ARG A 366 45.88 -204.06 -83.86
CA ARG A 366 46.76 -205.19 -83.52
C ARG A 366 46.02 -206.53 -83.53
N VAL A 367 44.79 -206.59 -83.01
CA VAL A 367 43.96 -207.81 -83.09
C VAL A 367 43.66 -208.17 -84.54
N ARG A 368 43.25 -207.22 -85.39
CA ARG A 368 43.08 -207.46 -86.84
C ARG A 368 44.36 -208.01 -87.49
N GLN A 369 45.51 -207.39 -87.22
CA GLN A 369 46.82 -207.84 -87.73
C GLN A 369 47.21 -209.25 -87.24
N GLN A 370 46.81 -209.64 -86.01
CA GLN A 370 47.03 -210.99 -85.49
C GLN A 370 46.13 -212.03 -86.19
N THR A 371 44.85 -211.71 -86.43
CA THR A 371 43.94 -212.59 -87.19
C THR A 371 44.47 -212.87 -88.59
N HIS A 372 45.01 -211.85 -89.28
CA HIS A 372 45.62 -212.01 -90.62
C HIS A 372 46.94 -212.81 -90.63
N ARG A 373 47.53 -213.16 -89.48
CA ARG A 373 48.75 -214.00 -89.41
C ARG A 373 48.49 -215.50 -89.21
N ARG A 374 47.25 -215.92 -88.95
CA ARG A 374 46.87 -217.32 -88.69
C ARG A 374 45.80 -217.84 -89.66
N THR A 375 46.03 -217.67 -90.96
CA THR A 375 45.20 -218.29 -92.01
C THR A 375 45.52 -219.78 -92.18
N PHE A 376 44.50 -220.57 -92.51
CA PHE A 376 44.58 -222.03 -92.61
C PHE A 376 45.63 -222.50 -93.64
N ASP A 377 45.71 -221.82 -94.77
CA ASP A 377 46.57 -222.15 -95.92
C ASP A 377 48.07 -222.13 -95.55
N ARG A 378 48.46 -221.23 -94.64
CA ARG A 378 49.85 -221.12 -94.17
C ARG A 378 50.24 -222.31 -93.29
N MET A 379 49.33 -222.78 -92.44
CA MET A 379 49.56 -223.96 -91.60
C MET A 379 49.59 -225.26 -92.44
N ALA A 380 48.82 -225.32 -93.53
CA ALA A 380 48.85 -226.44 -94.46
C ALA A 380 50.20 -226.58 -95.19
N LEU A 381 50.81 -225.47 -95.61
CA LEU A 381 52.14 -225.44 -96.23
C LEU A 381 53.24 -225.96 -95.29
N GLU A 382 53.23 -225.52 -94.03
CA GLU A 382 54.24 -225.91 -93.03
C GLU A 382 54.16 -227.44 -92.74
N ALA A 383 52.96 -228.02 -92.71
CA ALA A 383 52.76 -229.46 -92.54
C ALA A 383 53.28 -230.31 -93.73
N GLN A 384 53.13 -229.83 -94.98
CA GLN A 384 53.67 -230.53 -96.16
C GLN A 384 55.21 -230.56 -96.16
N LEU A 385 55.85 -229.44 -95.78
CA LEU A 385 57.30 -229.34 -95.68
C LEU A 385 57.89 -230.26 -94.60
N ALA A 386 57.20 -230.39 -93.46
CA ALA A 386 57.59 -231.32 -92.39
C ALA A 386 57.59 -232.78 -92.85
N ARG A 387 56.63 -233.19 -93.70
CA ARG A 387 56.49 -234.58 -94.16
C ARG A 387 57.59 -235.01 -95.13
N ARG A 388 58.14 -234.10 -95.95
CA ARG A 388 59.23 -234.39 -96.89
C ARG A 388 60.60 -234.63 -96.22
N ARG A 389 60.83 -234.13 -95.00
CA ARG A 389 62.13 -234.27 -94.30
C ARG A 389 62.39 -235.65 -93.66
N LYS A 390 61.46 -236.62 -93.77
CA LYS A 390 61.57 -237.94 -93.13
C LYS A 390 62.11 -239.08 -94.03
N ILE A 391 62.74 -238.78 -95.17
CA ILE A 391 63.14 -239.80 -96.18
C ILE A 391 64.65 -239.84 -96.48
N CYS A 392 65.46 -238.87 -96.01
CA CYS A 392 66.87 -238.72 -96.42
C CYS A 392 67.88 -238.95 -95.28
N HIS A 393 67.64 -239.96 -94.44
CA HIS A 393 68.67 -240.56 -93.57
C HIS A 393 68.49 -242.09 -93.50
N LEU A 394 68.87 -242.72 -94.60
CA LEU A 394 69.68 -243.94 -94.61
C LEU A 394 71.06 -243.55 -95.16
#